data_AF-A0A6S6VYT0-F1
#
_entry.id   AF-A0A6S6VYT0-F1
#
_cell.length_a   1.000
_cell.length_b   1.000
_cell.length_c   1.000
_cell.angle_alpha   90.00
_cell.angle_beta   90.00
_cell.angle_gamma   90.00
#
_symmetry.space_group_name_H-M   'P 1'
#
loop_
_entity.id
_entity.type
_entity.pdbx_description
1 polymer ?
#
loop_
_entity_poly.entity_id
_entity_poly.type
_entity_poly.pdbx_seq_one_letter_code
_entity_poly.pdbx_strand_id
1 'polypeptide(L)'
;MANKFMKMLERTNMSQRSGRTIEDLIHSDDQLSGWDAMELRGWSQQNPTVPSRDLTDPLGQAFLSAFKKEFDAPKNYIETMIRALGGTEEARKTVRDDVYAKRWGPTKTPVYNLLLPALHMLPNNKEEILDITRYLVNDLKVPVEGKDALGCTALFWAISTKPYVQPEFAQILFDAGASVNTRSRFYNTVAAEISQADVHGDSSKNVQMMKWYIEHGGDVVTKDSDGMNPKTIVEMMRAKVPGMYDVIKAGKGPRKEGECANCGRTPAGSLCGQCKKAKYCSALCQTADWKMGHKKACKLA
;
A
#
# COMPACT_ATOMS: atom_id res chain seq x y z
N MET A 1 -26.32 -10.89 -12.67
CA MET A 1 -25.43 -9.71 -12.61
C MET A 1 -26.01 -8.64 -11.69
N ALA A 2 -27.27 -8.23 -11.90
CA ALA A 2 -27.99 -7.32 -10.99
C ALA A 2 -28.09 -7.85 -9.55
N ASN A 3 -28.42 -9.13 -9.33
CA ASN A 3 -28.82 -9.61 -8.00
C ASN A 3 -27.73 -9.57 -6.89
N LYS A 4 -26.42 -9.68 -7.20
CA LYS A 4 -25.34 -9.56 -6.19
C LYS A 4 -24.96 -8.11 -5.91
N PHE A 5 -24.89 -7.29 -6.96
CA PHE A 5 -24.66 -5.84 -6.85
C PHE A 5 -25.86 -5.14 -6.20
N MET A 6 -27.09 -5.55 -6.53
CA MET A 6 -28.33 -5.12 -5.88
C MET A 6 -28.35 -5.57 -4.42
N LYS A 7 -27.93 -6.80 -4.07
CA LYS A 7 -27.78 -7.21 -2.66
C LYS A 7 -26.70 -6.44 -1.90
N MET A 8 -25.64 -6.01 -2.58
CA MET A 8 -24.60 -5.13 -1.98
C MET A 8 -25.18 -3.74 -1.73
N LEU A 9 -25.81 -3.12 -2.74
CA LEU A 9 -26.51 -1.85 -2.60
C LEU A 9 -27.64 -1.92 -1.55
N GLU A 10 -28.38 -3.03 -1.47
CA GLU A 10 -29.38 -3.29 -0.44
C GLU A 10 -28.75 -3.38 0.94
N ARG A 11 -27.62 -4.08 1.12
CA ARG A 11 -26.90 -4.13 2.42
C ARG A 11 -26.37 -2.77 2.84
N THR A 12 -25.79 -2.01 1.90
CA THR A 12 -25.29 -0.67 2.16
C THR A 12 -26.45 0.30 2.46
N ASN A 13 -27.53 0.24 1.71
CA ASN A 13 -28.76 1.03 1.95
C ASN A 13 -29.50 0.61 3.22
N MET A 14 -29.38 -0.65 3.67
CA MET A 14 -29.96 -1.16 4.92
C MET A 14 -29.06 -0.94 6.15
N SER A 15 -27.78 -0.59 5.98
CA SER A 15 -26.95 -0.19 7.11
C SER A 15 -27.47 1.16 7.63
N GLN A 16 -27.77 1.24 8.93
CA GLN A 16 -28.11 2.52 9.54
C GLN A 16 -26.91 3.44 9.43
N ARG A 17 -27.14 4.70 9.02
CA ARG A 17 -26.11 5.74 9.12
C ARG A 17 -25.68 5.84 10.58
N SER A 18 -24.38 5.84 10.83
CA SER A 18 -23.91 6.14 12.17
C SER A 18 -24.23 7.61 12.50
N GLY A 19 -24.24 7.95 13.78
CA GLY A 19 -24.31 9.35 14.21
C GLY A 19 -22.96 10.08 14.15
N ARG A 20 -21.93 9.45 13.57
CA ARG A 20 -20.57 10.01 13.51
C ARG A 20 -20.50 11.11 12.46
N THR A 21 -19.79 12.18 12.76
CA THR A 21 -19.48 13.22 11.77
C THR A 21 -18.26 12.82 10.93
N ILE A 22 -18.00 13.55 9.85
CA ILE A 22 -16.77 13.35 9.09
C ILE A 22 -15.52 13.59 9.95
N GLU A 23 -15.55 14.53 10.89
CA GLU A 23 -14.46 14.77 11.85
C GLU A 23 -14.19 13.53 12.72
N ASP A 24 -15.25 12.87 13.22
CA ASP A 24 -15.12 11.61 13.98
C ASP A 24 -14.48 10.51 13.13
N LEU A 25 -14.78 10.48 11.83
CA LEU A 25 -14.20 9.52 10.89
C LEU A 25 -12.73 9.86 10.59
N ILE A 26 -12.38 11.13 10.43
CA ILE A 26 -11.01 11.58 10.15
C ILE A 26 -10.08 11.34 11.36
N HIS A 27 -10.58 11.58 12.58
CA HIS A 27 -9.78 11.49 13.81
C HIS A 27 -9.65 10.09 14.40
N SER A 28 -10.28 9.09 13.78
CA SER A 28 -10.19 7.69 14.15
C SER A 28 -9.36 6.88 13.16
N ASP A 29 -8.84 5.74 13.62
CA ASP A 29 -8.11 4.76 12.81
C ASP A 29 -8.82 3.39 12.76
N ASP A 30 -10.08 3.35 13.21
CA ASP A 30 -10.90 2.15 13.23
C ASP A 30 -11.28 1.70 11.82
N GLN A 31 -11.63 0.42 11.71
CA GLN A 31 -12.10 -0.13 10.45
C GLN A 31 -13.57 0.23 10.24
N LEU A 32 -13.89 0.74 9.05
CA LEU A 32 -15.19 1.26 8.67
C LEU A 32 -15.90 0.33 7.69
N SER A 33 -17.22 0.39 7.68
CA SER A 33 -18.09 -0.31 6.74
C SER A 33 -19.36 0.52 6.48
N GLY A 34 -20.15 0.17 5.47
CA GLY A 34 -21.42 0.84 5.18
C GLY A 34 -21.25 2.34 4.88
N TRP A 35 -22.16 3.16 5.41
CA TRP A 35 -22.19 4.61 5.16
C TRP A 35 -20.93 5.34 5.60
N ASP A 36 -20.38 5.05 6.79
CA ASP A 36 -19.15 5.68 7.29
C ASP A 36 -17.98 5.47 6.33
N ALA A 37 -17.87 4.27 5.76
CA ALA A 37 -16.84 3.95 4.78
C ALA A 37 -17.01 4.74 3.48
N MET A 38 -18.26 4.86 3.00
CA MET A 38 -18.57 5.64 1.79
C MET A 38 -18.33 7.14 2.01
N GLU A 39 -18.71 7.66 3.17
CA GLU A 39 -18.56 9.07 3.53
C GLU A 39 -17.09 9.46 3.60
N LEU A 40 -16.25 8.72 4.35
CA LEU A 40 -14.81 8.99 4.40
C LEU A 40 -14.15 8.87 3.02
N ARG A 41 -14.53 7.86 2.21
CA ARG A 41 -14.01 7.70 0.85
C ARG A 41 -14.36 8.90 -0.02
N GLY A 42 -15.64 9.29 -0.06
CA GLY A 42 -16.11 10.44 -0.84
C GLY A 42 -15.46 11.75 -0.41
N TRP A 43 -15.37 11.99 0.91
CA TRP A 43 -14.71 13.16 1.45
C TRP A 43 -13.23 13.22 1.07
N SER A 44 -12.49 12.10 1.18
CA SER A 44 -11.06 12.06 0.84
C SER A 44 -10.79 12.38 -0.63
N GLN A 45 -11.69 12.00 -1.54
CA GLN A 45 -11.59 12.32 -2.97
C GLN A 45 -11.79 13.81 -3.24
N GLN A 46 -12.66 14.46 -2.48
CA GLN A 46 -12.94 15.89 -2.60
C GLN A 46 -11.90 16.76 -1.89
N ASN A 47 -11.16 16.20 -0.93
CA ASN A 47 -10.22 16.91 -0.07
C ASN A 47 -8.80 16.31 -0.13
N PRO A 48 -8.19 16.17 -1.33
CA PRO A 48 -6.84 15.61 -1.42
C PRO A 48 -5.81 16.52 -0.73
N THR A 49 -4.69 15.93 -0.29
CA THR A 49 -3.51 16.72 0.06
C THR A 49 -2.96 17.40 -1.18
N VAL A 50 -2.86 18.73 -1.13
CA VAL A 50 -2.32 19.57 -2.21
C VAL A 50 -0.96 20.10 -1.76
N PRO A 51 0.15 19.68 -2.40
CA PRO A 51 1.50 20.04 -1.97
C PRO A 51 1.72 21.53 -1.70
N SER A 52 1.27 22.40 -2.60
CA SER A 52 1.43 23.86 -2.48
C SER A 52 0.59 24.49 -1.36
N ARG A 53 -0.51 23.83 -0.94
CA ARG A 53 -1.42 24.31 0.12
C ARG A 53 -0.99 23.78 1.49
N ASP A 54 -0.61 22.50 1.55
CA ASP A 54 -0.59 21.75 2.81
C ASP A 54 0.82 21.53 3.39
N LEU A 55 1.87 21.68 2.59
CA LEU A 55 3.25 21.44 3.04
C LEU A 55 3.82 22.72 3.66
N THR A 56 3.20 23.24 4.71
CA THR A 56 3.52 24.56 5.29
C THR A 56 4.68 24.53 6.28
N ASP A 57 4.99 23.39 6.88
CA ASP A 57 6.13 23.24 7.78
C ASP A 57 7.47 23.18 7.01
N PRO A 58 8.61 23.44 7.66
CA PRO A 58 9.90 23.52 6.97
C PRO A 58 10.30 22.22 6.24
N LEU A 59 10.01 21.04 6.80
CA LEU A 59 10.29 19.77 6.11
C LEU A 59 9.35 19.60 4.90
N GLY A 60 8.07 19.92 5.07
CA GLY A 60 7.11 19.99 3.98
C GLY A 60 7.60 20.89 2.84
N GLN A 61 8.05 22.10 3.14
CA GLN A 61 8.59 23.03 2.14
C GLN A 61 9.82 22.47 1.41
N ALA A 62 10.71 21.75 2.12
CA ALA A 62 11.84 21.07 1.48
C ALA A 62 11.38 20.00 0.48
N PHE A 63 10.32 19.23 0.80
CA PHE A 63 9.69 18.32 -0.16
C PHE A 63 8.99 19.05 -1.31
N LEU A 64 8.34 20.19 -1.06
CA LEU A 64 7.72 21.00 -2.10
C LEU A 64 8.75 21.54 -3.10
N SER A 65 9.97 21.84 -2.66
CA SER A 65 11.10 22.20 -3.53
C SER A 65 11.45 21.09 -4.52
N ALA A 66 11.33 19.81 -4.15
CA ALA A 66 11.53 18.70 -5.08
C ALA A 66 10.49 18.69 -6.23
N PHE A 67 9.25 19.14 -5.99
CA PHE A 67 8.25 19.33 -7.05
C PHE A 67 8.63 20.46 -8.02
N LYS A 68 9.51 21.38 -7.59
CA LYS A 68 10.11 22.45 -8.39
C LYS A 68 11.47 22.07 -8.98
N LYS A 69 11.83 20.78 -8.94
CA LYS A 69 13.08 20.19 -9.45
C LYS A 69 14.34 20.50 -8.63
N GLU A 70 14.18 20.92 -7.37
CA GLU A 70 15.26 21.04 -6.40
C GLU A 70 15.37 19.74 -5.58
N PHE A 71 15.79 18.65 -6.23
CA PHE A 71 15.71 17.30 -5.66
C PHE A 71 16.60 17.05 -4.43
N ASP A 72 17.66 17.84 -4.26
CA ASP A 72 18.54 17.76 -3.08
C ASP A 72 17.94 18.41 -1.82
N ALA A 73 16.90 19.25 -1.98
CA ALA A 73 16.36 20.05 -0.88
C ALA A 73 15.88 19.21 0.33
N PRO A 74 15.12 18.09 0.16
CA PRO A 74 14.71 17.26 1.29
C PRO A 74 15.90 16.66 2.05
N LYS A 75 16.89 16.12 1.32
CA LYS A 75 18.08 15.51 1.91
C LYS A 75 18.92 16.56 2.66
N ASN A 76 19.16 17.71 2.03
CA ASN A 76 19.92 18.80 2.63
C ASN A 76 19.26 19.34 3.90
N TYR A 77 17.94 19.50 3.90
CA TYR A 77 17.20 19.92 5.10
C TYR A 77 17.36 18.89 6.22
N ILE A 78 17.14 17.60 5.94
CA ILE A 78 17.24 16.52 6.93
C ILE A 78 18.66 16.43 7.50
N GLU A 79 19.70 16.41 6.66
CA GLU A 79 21.09 16.31 7.12
C GLU A 79 21.53 17.56 7.90
N THR A 80 20.99 18.74 7.57
CA THR A 80 21.20 19.96 8.35
C THR A 80 20.59 19.83 9.75
N MET A 81 19.37 19.29 9.87
CA MET A 81 18.72 19.04 11.16
C MET A 81 19.51 18.02 12.00
N ILE A 82 20.02 16.96 11.38
CA ILE A 82 20.84 15.95 12.05
C ILE A 82 22.13 16.60 12.60
N ARG A 83 22.81 17.43 11.80
CA ARG A 83 24.01 18.15 12.23
C ARG A 83 23.73 19.16 13.34
N ALA A 84 22.62 19.90 13.25
CA ALA A 84 22.20 20.85 14.28
C ALA A 84 21.93 20.18 15.63
N LEU A 85 21.51 18.91 15.61
CA LEU A 85 21.31 18.07 16.80
C LEU A 85 22.58 17.32 17.23
N GLY A 86 23.74 17.65 16.68
CA GLY A 86 25.04 17.08 17.07
C GLY A 86 25.55 15.92 16.20
N GLY A 87 24.81 15.52 15.17
CA GLY A 87 25.27 14.54 14.17
C GLY A 87 25.42 13.10 14.66
N THR A 88 24.87 12.76 15.83
CA THR A 88 24.94 11.41 16.40
C THR A 88 23.87 10.48 15.83
N GLU A 89 23.96 9.17 16.14
CA GLU A 89 22.90 8.21 15.79
C GLU A 89 21.57 8.54 16.50
N GLU A 90 21.61 9.12 17.70
CA GLU A 90 20.42 9.61 18.42
C GLU A 90 19.79 10.81 17.70
N ALA A 91 20.61 11.74 17.19
CA ALA A 91 20.14 12.85 16.36
C ALA A 91 19.49 12.32 15.08
N ARG A 92 20.16 11.38 14.40
CA ARG A 92 19.63 10.71 13.19
C ARG A 92 18.31 10.00 13.46
N LYS A 93 18.20 9.27 14.58
CA LYS A 93 16.95 8.64 15.03
C LYS A 93 15.86 9.66 15.29
N THR A 94 16.16 10.74 16.00
CA THR A 94 15.19 11.81 16.30
C THR A 94 14.61 12.41 15.02
N VAL A 95 15.46 12.74 14.04
CA VAL A 95 15.00 13.28 12.76
C VAL A 95 14.23 12.25 11.94
N ARG A 96 14.68 10.98 11.91
CA ARG A 96 13.92 9.87 11.30
C ARG A 96 12.51 9.79 11.87
N ASP A 97 12.39 9.83 13.19
CA ASP A 97 11.11 9.66 13.89
C ASP A 97 10.18 10.88 13.60
N ASP A 98 10.73 12.10 13.51
CA ASP A 98 9.98 13.30 13.08
C ASP A 98 9.50 13.19 11.62
N VAL A 99 10.39 12.79 10.69
CA VAL A 99 10.03 12.56 9.28
C VAL A 99 8.92 11.52 9.16
N TYR A 100 9.00 10.42 9.93
CA TYR A 100 7.98 9.40 9.96
C TYR A 100 6.65 9.89 10.55
N ALA A 101 6.69 10.78 11.55
CA ALA A 101 5.50 11.30 12.21
C ALA A 101 4.72 12.31 11.35
N LYS A 102 5.34 12.98 10.38
CA LYS A 102 4.65 13.98 9.54
C LYS A 102 3.45 13.40 8.79
N ARG A 103 2.34 14.14 8.84
CA ARG A 103 1.11 13.84 8.12
C ARG A 103 0.60 15.15 7.53
N TRP A 104 0.60 15.25 6.21
CA TRP A 104 0.28 16.50 5.52
C TRP A 104 -1.14 16.50 4.95
N GLY A 105 -1.80 17.64 5.07
CA GLY A 105 -3.12 17.89 4.50
C GLY A 105 -4.25 17.06 5.10
N PRO A 106 -5.47 17.20 4.54
CA PRO A 106 -6.69 16.63 5.13
C PRO A 106 -6.66 15.10 5.19
N THR A 107 -6.02 14.44 4.22
CA THR A 107 -5.94 12.97 4.16
C THR A 107 -4.79 12.40 4.96
N LYS A 108 -4.14 13.18 5.85
CA LYS A 108 -3.02 12.72 6.67
C LYS A 108 -1.93 12.04 5.83
N THR A 109 -1.52 12.66 4.72
CA THR A 109 -0.61 12.03 3.75
C THR A 109 0.79 11.84 4.36
N PRO A 110 1.32 10.60 4.47
CA PRO A 110 2.68 10.36 4.97
C PRO A 110 3.75 10.65 3.92
N VAL A 111 5.01 10.73 4.34
CA VAL A 111 6.15 11.16 3.50
C VAL A 111 6.29 10.42 2.18
N TYR A 112 6.12 9.10 2.18
CA TYR A 112 6.24 8.32 0.95
C TYR A 112 5.04 8.52 0.00
N ASN A 113 3.83 8.74 0.53
CA ASN A 113 2.65 9.03 -0.31
C ASN A 113 2.80 10.37 -1.04
N LEU A 114 3.54 11.33 -0.48
CA LEU A 114 3.82 12.61 -1.15
C LEU A 114 4.65 12.45 -2.43
N LEU A 115 5.55 11.45 -2.50
CA LEU A 115 6.43 11.26 -3.65
C LEU A 115 5.69 10.63 -4.86
N LEU A 116 4.56 9.97 -4.63
CA LEU A 116 3.77 9.33 -5.69
C LEU A 116 3.25 10.33 -6.74
N PRO A 117 2.58 11.45 -6.38
CA PRO A 117 2.24 12.49 -7.34
C PRO A 117 3.45 13.06 -8.07
N ALA A 118 4.59 13.26 -7.39
CA ALA A 118 5.79 13.78 -8.02
C ALA A 118 6.30 12.85 -9.12
N LEU A 119 6.35 11.54 -8.87
CA LEU A 119 6.73 10.52 -9.87
C LEU A 119 5.81 10.52 -11.10
N HIS A 120 4.54 10.89 -10.93
CA HIS A 120 3.62 11.03 -12.04
C HIS A 120 3.82 12.35 -12.81
N MET A 121 3.94 13.47 -12.09
CA MET A 121 4.01 14.81 -12.67
C MET A 121 5.36 15.10 -13.33
N LEU A 122 6.44 14.45 -12.90
CA LEU A 122 7.80 14.68 -13.35
C LEU A 122 8.43 13.36 -13.89
N PRO A 123 7.87 12.76 -14.96
CA PRO A 123 8.32 11.44 -15.44
C PRO A 123 9.77 11.44 -15.92
N ASN A 124 10.28 12.58 -16.41
CA ASN A 124 11.66 12.75 -16.84
C ASN A 124 12.65 12.89 -15.68
N ASN A 125 12.17 13.07 -14.45
CA ASN A 125 12.98 13.18 -13.24
C ASN A 125 12.70 12.04 -12.25
N LYS A 126 12.28 10.89 -12.80
CA LYS A 126 11.92 9.71 -12.02
C LYS A 126 13.07 9.28 -11.11
N GLU A 127 14.29 9.21 -11.62
CA GLU A 127 15.43 8.71 -10.84
C GLU A 127 15.77 9.64 -9.68
N GLU A 128 15.70 10.94 -9.86
CA GLU A 128 15.95 11.91 -8.80
C GLU A 128 14.90 11.80 -7.67
N ILE A 129 13.64 11.51 -8.00
CA ILE A 129 12.60 11.26 -7.00
C ILE A 129 12.78 9.89 -6.33
N LEU A 130 13.23 8.89 -7.08
CA LEU A 130 13.60 7.59 -6.51
C LEU A 130 14.84 7.71 -5.62
N ASP A 131 15.77 8.63 -5.88
CA ASP A 131 16.92 8.90 -5.01
C ASP A 131 16.49 9.49 -3.66
N ILE A 132 15.51 10.39 -3.65
CA ILE A 132 14.89 10.84 -2.39
C ILE A 132 14.31 9.63 -1.64
N THR A 133 13.62 8.74 -2.35
CA THR A 133 13.03 7.52 -1.75
C THR A 133 14.11 6.60 -1.18
N ARG A 134 15.17 6.33 -1.95
CA ARG A 134 16.32 5.51 -1.55
C ARG A 134 17.02 6.10 -0.35
N TYR A 135 17.24 7.41 -0.29
CA TYR A 135 17.81 8.07 0.87
C TYR A 135 16.93 7.86 2.13
N LEU A 136 15.62 8.11 2.04
CA LEU A 136 14.71 7.93 3.17
C LEU A 136 14.68 6.48 3.66
N VAL A 137 14.61 5.52 2.74
CA VAL A 137 14.51 4.08 3.03
C VAL A 137 15.83 3.47 3.49
N ASN A 138 16.92 3.73 2.76
CA ASN A 138 18.19 3.02 2.93
C ASN A 138 19.16 3.76 3.84
N ASP A 139 19.19 5.10 3.80
CA ASP A 139 20.17 5.87 4.56
C ASP A 139 19.58 6.34 5.89
N LEU A 140 18.40 6.97 5.85
CA LEU A 140 17.74 7.48 7.05
C LEU A 140 16.94 6.39 7.78
N LYS A 141 16.58 5.30 7.08
CA LYS A 141 15.78 4.17 7.59
C LYS A 141 14.40 4.58 8.11
N VAL A 142 13.73 5.50 7.43
CA VAL A 142 12.35 5.91 7.77
C VAL A 142 11.41 4.71 7.57
N PRO A 143 10.55 4.37 8.55
CA PRO A 143 9.61 3.27 8.40
C PRO A 143 8.61 3.51 7.27
N VAL A 144 8.34 2.46 6.48
CA VAL A 144 7.50 2.49 5.27
C VAL A 144 6.02 2.19 5.52
N GLU A 145 5.63 1.97 6.77
CA GLU A 145 4.27 1.57 7.18
C GLU A 145 3.36 2.76 7.53
N GLY A 146 3.78 3.98 7.22
CA GLY A 146 2.97 5.18 7.40
C GLY A 146 1.67 5.08 6.60
N LYS A 147 0.55 5.38 7.25
CA LYS A 147 -0.80 5.31 6.67
C LYS A 147 -1.41 6.70 6.53
N ASP A 148 -2.18 6.86 5.46
CA ASP A 148 -3.08 7.99 5.28
C ASP A 148 -4.42 7.81 6.03
N ALA A 149 -5.33 8.76 5.88
CA ALA A 149 -6.65 8.76 6.51
C ALA A 149 -7.54 7.57 6.08
N LEU A 150 -7.23 6.91 4.95
CA LEU A 150 -7.91 5.71 4.47
C LEU A 150 -7.26 4.43 5.01
N GLY A 151 -6.19 4.54 5.79
CA GLY A 151 -5.43 3.40 6.31
C GLY A 151 -4.49 2.77 5.28
N CYS A 152 -4.25 3.45 4.16
CA CYS A 152 -3.44 2.95 3.05
C CYS A 152 -1.98 3.44 3.17
N THR A 153 -1.03 2.54 2.89
CA THR A 153 0.40 2.89 2.84
C THR A 153 0.82 3.38 1.46
N ALA A 154 2.04 3.90 1.35
CA ALA A 154 2.60 4.28 0.04
C ALA A 154 2.68 3.09 -0.92
N LEU A 155 3.03 1.89 -0.42
CA LEU A 155 3.05 0.68 -1.25
C LEU A 155 1.65 0.33 -1.76
N PHE A 156 0.60 0.52 -0.96
CA PHE A 156 -0.78 0.31 -1.40
C PHE A 156 -1.09 1.18 -2.63
N TRP A 157 -0.82 2.48 -2.57
CA TRP A 157 -1.13 3.38 -3.68
C TRP A 157 -0.19 3.21 -4.88
N ALA A 158 1.07 2.86 -4.65
CA ALA A 158 2.03 2.61 -5.72
C ALA A 158 1.59 1.48 -6.67
N ILE A 159 0.77 0.55 -6.19
CA ILE A 159 0.31 -0.63 -6.96
C ILE A 159 -1.19 -0.67 -7.22
N SER A 160 -2.00 0.27 -6.72
CA SER A 160 -3.47 0.28 -6.87
C SER A 160 -3.96 0.50 -8.31
N THR A 161 -3.09 0.87 -9.24
CA THR A 161 -3.38 1.29 -10.63
C THR A 161 -4.24 2.55 -10.77
N LYS A 162 -4.61 3.19 -9.66
CA LYS A 162 -5.47 4.37 -9.60
C LYS A 162 -4.97 5.34 -8.51
N PRO A 163 -4.67 6.62 -8.83
CA PRO A 163 -4.68 7.22 -10.17
C PRO A 163 -3.46 6.82 -11.03
N TYR A 164 -2.33 6.48 -10.43
CA TYR A 164 -1.09 6.17 -11.15
C TYR A 164 -0.37 4.97 -10.52
N VAL A 165 0.26 4.14 -11.34
CA VAL A 165 1.07 2.99 -10.92
C VAL A 165 2.55 3.36 -10.97
N GLN A 166 3.32 2.97 -9.95
CA GLN A 166 4.76 3.25 -9.84
C GLN A 166 5.53 1.99 -9.38
N PRO A 167 5.83 1.04 -10.30
CA PRO A 167 6.39 -0.27 -9.94
C PRO A 167 7.76 -0.21 -9.27
N GLU A 168 8.67 0.64 -9.72
CA GLU A 168 10.02 0.75 -9.16
C GLU A 168 10.00 1.37 -7.76
N PHE A 169 9.12 2.36 -7.54
CA PHE A 169 8.86 2.90 -6.22
C PHE A 169 8.24 1.85 -5.29
N ALA A 170 7.28 1.08 -5.79
CA ALA A 170 6.69 -0.04 -5.06
C ALA A 170 7.75 -1.09 -4.67
N GLN A 171 8.69 -1.40 -5.56
CA GLN A 171 9.78 -2.33 -5.29
C GLN A 171 10.68 -1.83 -4.17
N ILE A 172 11.10 -0.56 -4.19
CA ILE A 172 11.93 0.02 -3.11
C ILE A 172 11.23 -0.09 -1.76
N LEU A 173 9.94 0.25 -1.69
CA LEU A 173 9.17 0.13 -0.44
C LEU A 173 9.00 -1.33 0.00
N PHE A 174 8.77 -2.24 -0.94
CA PHE A 174 8.67 -3.67 -0.65
C PHE A 174 9.98 -4.23 -0.12
N ASP A 175 11.11 -3.87 -0.72
CA ASP A 175 12.45 -4.31 -0.29
C ASP A 175 12.78 -3.76 1.10
N ALA A 176 12.27 -2.57 1.43
CA ALA A 176 12.32 -1.96 2.77
C ALA A 176 11.45 -2.67 3.83
N GLY A 177 10.63 -3.63 3.43
CA GLY A 177 9.79 -4.41 4.32
C GLY A 177 8.28 -4.15 4.21
N ALA A 178 7.83 -3.15 3.44
CA ALA A 178 6.42 -2.76 3.35
C ALA A 178 5.51 -3.94 2.98
N SER A 179 4.43 -4.17 3.72
CA SER A 179 3.54 -5.30 3.43
C SER A 179 2.58 -5.00 2.25
N VAL A 180 2.55 -5.89 1.24
CA VAL A 180 1.52 -5.87 0.19
C VAL A 180 0.12 -6.18 0.75
N ASN A 181 0.05 -6.83 1.91
CA ASN A 181 -1.19 -7.27 2.54
C ASN A 181 -1.75 -6.26 3.55
N THR A 182 -1.23 -5.02 3.58
CA THR A 182 -1.81 -3.96 4.40
C THR A 182 -3.25 -3.71 3.97
N ARG A 183 -4.15 -3.70 4.95
CA ARG A 183 -5.58 -3.43 4.74
C ARG A 183 -5.84 -1.95 4.99
N SER A 184 -6.65 -1.38 4.11
CA SER A 184 -7.24 -0.06 4.35
C SER A 184 -8.24 -0.15 5.53
N ARG A 185 -8.79 1.00 5.90
CA ARG A 185 -9.91 1.09 6.85
C ARG A 185 -11.17 0.40 6.34
N PHE A 186 -11.28 0.08 5.05
CA PHE A 186 -12.43 -0.59 4.45
C PHE A 186 -12.25 -2.10 4.32
N TYR A 187 -11.37 -2.69 5.13
CA TYR A 187 -11.09 -4.13 5.13
C TYR A 187 -10.54 -4.70 3.80
N ASN A 188 -10.27 -3.88 2.78
CA ASN A 188 -9.72 -4.36 1.51
C ASN A 188 -8.18 -4.26 1.49
N THR A 189 -7.54 -5.18 0.76
CA THR A 189 -6.16 -4.98 0.30
C THR A 189 -6.20 -4.29 -1.06
N VAL A 190 -5.04 -3.81 -1.51
CA VAL A 190 -4.90 -3.16 -2.82
C VAL A 190 -5.36 -4.04 -4.00
N ALA A 191 -5.33 -5.37 -3.86
CA ALA A 191 -5.83 -6.26 -4.88
C ALA A 191 -7.32 -6.04 -5.22
N ALA A 192 -8.13 -5.52 -4.29
CA ALA A 192 -9.50 -5.12 -4.60
C ALA A 192 -9.56 -3.92 -5.54
N GLU A 193 -8.64 -2.96 -5.41
CA GLU A 193 -8.52 -1.80 -6.32
C GLU A 193 -7.98 -2.25 -7.69
N ILE A 194 -6.95 -3.11 -7.72
CA ILE A 194 -6.40 -3.69 -8.96
C ILE A 194 -7.46 -4.50 -9.71
N SER A 195 -8.33 -5.23 -8.99
CA SER A 195 -9.39 -6.06 -9.58
C SER A 195 -10.51 -5.26 -10.24
N GLN A 196 -10.68 -3.99 -9.85
CA GLN A 196 -11.66 -3.07 -10.45
C GLN A 196 -11.12 -2.40 -11.71
N ALA A 197 -10.61 -3.20 -12.66
CA ALA A 197 -10.12 -2.70 -13.94
C ALA A 197 -11.25 -2.06 -14.76
N ASP A 198 -10.95 -0.98 -15.49
CA ASP A 198 -11.87 -0.45 -16.49
C ASP A 198 -11.96 -1.46 -17.64
N VAL A 199 -13.13 -2.09 -17.78
CA VAL A 199 -13.38 -3.11 -18.80
C VAL A 199 -13.50 -2.55 -20.21
N HIS A 200 -13.62 -1.24 -20.34
CA HIS A 200 -13.63 -0.54 -21.61
C HIS A 200 -12.26 0.08 -21.94
N GLY A 201 -11.33 0.06 -20.98
CA GLY A 201 -9.97 0.58 -21.12
C GLY A 201 -8.89 -0.49 -21.25
N ASP A 202 -7.63 -0.06 -21.25
CA ASP A 202 -6.47 -0.95 -21.22
C ASP A 202 -6.30 -1.56 -19.82
N SER A 203 -6.48 -2.88 -19.73
CA SER A 203 -6.31 -3.64 -18.49
C SER A 203 -4.92 -4.24 -18.30
N SER A 204 -3.98 -4.01 -19.23
CA SER A 204 -2.63 -4.60 -19.20
C SER A 204 -1.89 -4.25 -17.92
N LYS A 205 -2.01 -2.99 -17.45
CA LYS A 205 -1.41 -2.54 -16.18
C LYS A 205 -2.02 -3.25 -14.97
N ASN A 206 -3.35 -3.46 -14.95
CA ASN A 206 -4.02 -4.21 -13.89
C ASN A 206 -3.53 -5.66 -13.83
N VAL A 207 -3.39 -6.31 -14.99
CA VAL A 207 -2.86 -7.68 -15.07
C VAL A 207 -1.41 -7.73 -14.60
N GLN A 208 -0.56 -6.79 -15.05
CA GLN A 208 0.84 -6.68 -14.62
C GLN A 208 0.96 -6.49 -13.10
N MET A 209 0.17 -5.59 -12.52
CA MET A 209 0.25 -5.30 -11.09
C MET A 209 -0.36 -6.40 -10.22
N MET A 210 -1.40 -7.10 -10.69
CA MET A 210 -1.88 -8.28 -9.98
C MET A 210 -0.83 -9.40 -10.01
N LYS A 211 -0.12 -9.56 -11.12
CA LYS A 211 0.99 -10.53 -11.22
C LYS A 211 2.06 -10.20 -10.20
N TRP A 212 2.53 -8.95 -10.21
CA TRP A 212 3.50 -8.47 -9.24
C TRP A 212 2.99 -8.67 -7.79
N TYR A 213 1.77 -8.28 -7.47
CA TYR A 213 1.16 -8.43 -6.14
C TYR A 213 1.17 -9.89 -5.66
N ILE A 214 0.77 -10.83 -6.53
CA ILE A 214 0.74 -12.26 -6.19
C ILE A 214 2.15 -12.82 -6.04
N GLU A 215 3.07 -12.50 -6.96
CA GLU A 215 4.49 -12.88 -6.87
C GLU A 215 5.17 -12.34 -5.61
N HIS A 216 4.63 -11.28 -5.01
CA HIS A 216 5.09 -10.68 -3.75
C HIS A 216 4.28 -11.14 -2.53
N GLY A 217 3.51 -12.22 -2.65
CA GLY A 217 2.81 -12.89 -1.55
C GLY A 217 1.49 -12.22 -1.15
N GLY A 218 0.88 -11.51 -2.09
CA GLY A 218 -0.40 -10.84 -1.93
C GLY A 218 -1.58 -11.81 -1.74
N ASP A 219 -2.45 -11.47 -0.80
CA ASP A 219 -3.67 -12.20 -0.47
C ASP A 219 -4.80 -11.83 -1.45
N VAL A 220 -5.37 -12.85 -2.11
CA VAL A 220 -6.52 -12.70 -3.03
C VAL A 220 -7.76 -13.44 -2.55
N VAL A 221 -7.72 -14.08 -1.37
CA VAL A 221 -8.79 -14.96 -0.87
C VAL A 221 -9.46 -14.47 0.41
N THR A 222 -8.80 -13.61 1.19
CA THR A 222 -9.45 -12.99 2.37
C THR A 222 -10.58 -12.07 1.94
N LYS A 223 -11.71 -12.20 2.63
CA LYS A 223 -12.90 -11.39 2.38
C LYS A 223 -12.84 -10.01 3.06
N ASP A 224 -13.35 -9.00 2.38
CA ASP A 224 -13.62 -7.67 2.92
C ASP A 224 -14.94 -7.64 3.72
N SER A 225 -15.35 -6.43 4.14
CA SER A 225 -16.59 -6.20 4.89
C SER A 225 -17.86 -6.60 4.13
N ASP A 226 -17.80 -6.58 2.80
CA ASP A 226 -18.93 -6.93 1.93
C ASP A 226 -18.96 -8.43 1.59
N GLY A 227 -17.99 -9.19 2.10
CA GLY A 227 -17.83 -10.62 1.85
C GLY A 227 -17.23 -10.94 0.48
N MET A 228 -16.70 -9.93 -0.22
CA MET A 228 -16.00 -10.07 -1.49
C MET A 228 -14.51 -10.28 -1.25
N ASN A 229 -13.84 -10.93 -2.19
CA ASN A 229 -12.37 -11.01 -2.20
C ASN A 229 -11.86 -10.81 -3.64
N PRO A 230 -10.58 -10.44 -3.83
CA PRO A 230 -10.04 -10.19 -5.17
C PRO A 230 -10.25 -11.35 -6.13
N LYS A 231 -10.06 -12.60 -5.68
CA LYS A 231 -10.29 -13.79 -6.50
C LYS A 231 -11.73 -13.88 -7.02
N THR A 232 -12.73 -13.61 -6.18
CA THR A 232 -14.15 -13.63 -6.57
C THR A 232 -14.44 -12.54 -7.59
N ILE A 233 -13.89 -11.33 -7.40
CA ILE A 233 -14.06 -10.23 -8.36
C ILE A 233 -13.45 -10.62 -9.71
N VAL A 234 -12.22 -11.12 -9.72
CA VAL A 234 -11.53 -11.54 -10.94
C VAL A 234 -12.25 -12.70 -11.65
N GLU A 235 -12.77 -13.69 -10.91
CA GLU A 235 -13.57 -14.78 -11.46
C GLU A 235 -14.84 -14.26 -12.15
N MET A 236 -15.52 -13.28 -11.54
CA MET A 236 -16.69 -12.64 -12.15
C MET A 236 -16.36 -11.86 -13.43
N MET A 237 -15.12 -11.35 -13.51
CA MET A 237 -14.64 -10.53 -14.63
C MET A 237 -13.82 -11.32 -15.66
N ARG A 238 -13.71 -12.65 -15.50
CA ARG A 238 -12.85 -13.53 -16.31
C ARG A 238 -13.07 -13.38 -17.81
N ALA A 239 -14.34 -13.24 -18.24
CA ALA A 239 -14.67 -13.09 -19.66
C ALA A 239 -14.18 -11.74 -20.24
N LYS A 240 -14.04 -10.72 -19.40
CA LYS A 240 -13.65 -9.36 -19.79
C LYS A 240 -12.14 -9.12 -19.62
N VAL A 241 -11.54 -9.67 -18.58
CA VAL A 241 -10.11 -9.52 -18.26
C VAL A 241 -9.49 -10.91 -18.01
N PRO A 242 -9.34 -11.75 -19.04
CA PRO A 242 -8.87 -13.13 -18.87
C PRO A 242 -7.46 -13.21 -18.29
N GLY A 243 -6.57 -12.29 -18.66
CA GLY A 243 -5.19 -12.27 -18.14
C GLY A 243 -5.11 -12.15 -16.62
N MET A 244 -6.06 -11.46 -15.99
CA MET A 244 -6.13 -11.35 -14.53
C MET A 244 -6.45 -12.69 -13.87
N TYR A 245 -7.37 -13.43 -14.48
CA TYR A 245 -7.73 -14.77 -14.02
C TYR A 245 -6.56 -15.74 -14.17
N ASP A 246 -5.85 -15.68 -15.30
CA ASP A 246 -4.69 -16.54 -15.56
C ASP A 246 -3.57 -16.30 -14.54
N VAL A 247 -3.33 -15.04 -14.18
CA VAL A 247 -2.39 -14.65 -13.13
C VAL A 247 -2.77 -15.23 -11.77
N ILE A 248 -4.04 -15.16 -11.35
CA ILE A 248 -4.50 -15.77 -10.10
C ILE A 248 -4.34 -17.30 -10.13
N LYS A 249 -4.62 -17.92 -11.28
CA LYS A 249 -4.47 -19.37 -11.46
C LYS A 249 -3.01 -19.81 -11.40
N ALA A 250 -2.09 -19.04 -11.98
CA ALA A 250 -0.67 -19.30 -11.93
C ALA A 250 -0.11 -19.19 -10.49
N GLY A 251 -0.65 -18.26 -9.70
CA GLY A 251 -0.21 -18.02 -8.33
C GLY A 251 1.19 -17.40 -8.28
N LYS A 252 1.82 -17.44 -7.10
CA LYS A 252 3.08 -16.74 -6.80
C LYS A 252 4.35 -17.38 -7.38
N GLY A 253 4.22 -18.49 -8.08
CA GLY A 253 5.35 -19.26 -8.61
C GLY A 253 6.18 -20.01 -7.55
N PRO A 254 7.24 -20.72 -7.98
CA PRO A 254 8.18 -21.40 -7.09
C PRO A 254 9.05 -20.40 -6.31
N ARG A 255 9.61 -20.84 -5.18
CA ARG A 255 10.54 -20.07 -4.35
C ARG A 255 11.91 -20.72 -4.35
N LYS A 256 12.97 -19.91 -4.41
CA LYS A 256 14.35 -20.37 -4.30
C LYS A 256 14.70 -20.69 -2.85
N GLU A 257 15.78 -21.43 -2.65
CA GLU A 257 16.32 -21.65 -1.33
C GLU A 257 16.68 -20.31 -0.65
N GLY A 258 16.29 -20.16 0.61
CA GLY A 258 16.50 -18.94 1.38
C GLY A 258 15.40 -17.87 1.21
N GLU A 259 14.52 -17.98 0.21
CA GLU A 259 13.41 -17.04 0.03
C GLU A 259 12.24 -17.34 0.96
N CYS A 260 11.50 -16.28 1.33
CA CYS A 260 10.24 -16.39 2.03
C CYS A 260 9.24 -17.14 1.16
N ALA A 261 8.70 -18.24 1.68
CA ALA A 261 7.70 -19.07 1.02
C ALA A 261 6.46 -18.27 0.59
N ASN A 262 6.14 -17.17 1.30
CA ASN A 262 5.06 -16.28 0.90
C ASN A 262 5.47 -15.21 -0.10
N CYS A 263 6.32 -14.26 0.30
CA CYS A 263 6.55 -13.02 -0.45
C CYS A 263 7.83 -13.02 -1.29
N GLY A 264 8.66 -14.06 -1.23
CA GLY A 264 9.90 -14.13 -2.01
C GLY A 264 11.07 -13.32 -1.46
N ARG A 265 10.91 -12.53 -0.39
CA ARG A 265 12.03 -11.81 0.24
C ARG A 265 13.11 -12.76 0.74
N THR A 266 14.36 -12.33 0.64
CA THR A 266 15.53 -13.02 1.18
C THR A 266 16.32 -12.08 2.11
N PRO A 267 16.88 -12.57 3.23
CA PRO A 267 16.73 -13.92 3.75
C PRO A 267 15.36 -14.14 4.39
N ALA A 268 14.82 -15.36 4.26
CA ALA A 268 13.69 -15.81 5.06
C ALA A 268 14.13 -16.03 6.52
N GLY A 269 13.18 -15.89 7.46
CA GLY A 269 13.42 -16.06 8.88
C GLY A 269 12.90 -17.41 9.40
N SER A 270 11.78 -17.37 10.11
CA SER A 270 11.23 -18.50 10.87
C SER A 270 10.68 -19.63 9.99
N LEU A 271 10.78 -20.86 10.49
CA LEU A 271 10.14 -22.02 9.88
C LEU A 271 8.65 -22.07 10.23
N CYS A 272 7.86 -22.67 9.35
CA CYS A 272 6.46 -22.98 9.58
C CYS A 272 6.29 -23.73 10.90
N GLY A 273 5.41 -23.22 11.76
CA GLY A 273 5.15 -23.81 13.08
C GLY A 273 4.77 -25.28 13.06
N GLN A 274 4.16 -25.76 11.97
CA GLN A 274 3.63 -27.12 11.85
C GLN A 274 4.54 -28.06 11.03
N CYS A 275 4.82 -27.76 9.76
CA CYS A 275 5.63 -28.66 8.93
C CYS A 275 7.14 -28.49 9.08
N LYS A 276 7.61 -27.40 9.70
CA LYS A 276 9.05 -27.06 9.84
C LYS A 276 9.84 -27.04 8.51
N LYS A 277 9.17 -26.96 7.35
CA LYS A 277 9.79 -26.97 6.01
C LYS A 277 9.76 -25.60 5.34
N ALA A 278 8.60 -24.97 5.25
CA ALA A 278 8.48 -23.63 4.67
C ALA A 278 9.13 -22.57 5.58
N LYS A 279 9.86 -21.61 5.01
CA LYS A 279 10.46 -20.47 5.72
C LYS A 279 9.70 -19.18 5.44
N TYR A 280 9.58 -18.30 6.43
CA TYR A 280 8.86 -17.03 6.31
C TYR A 280 9.67 -15.88 6.90
N CYS A 281 9.65 -14.71 6.26
CA CYS A 281 10.27 -13.52 6.82
C CYS A 281 9.47 -12.91 8.00
N SER A 282 8.21 -13.31 8.19
CA SER A 282 7.36 -12.84 9.28
C SER A 282 6.15 -13.75 9.53
N ALA A 283 5.56 -13.64 10.72
CA ALA A 283 4.29 -14.32 11.06
C ALA A 283 3.13 -13.90 10.14
N LEU A 284 3.13 -12.65 9.66
CA LEU A 284 2.16 -12.15 8.68
C LEU A 284 2.27 -12.93 7.36
N CYS A 285 3.49 -13.19 6.88
CA CYS A 285 3.72 -13.98 5.67
C CYS A 285 3.28 -15.43 5.84
N GLN A 286 3.54 -16.07 6.99
CA GLN A 286 3.04 -17.42 7.26
C GLN A 286 1.51 -17.46 7.24
N THR A 287 0.85 -16.48 7.88
CA THR A 287 -0.61 -16.40 7.95
C THR A 287 -1.24 -16.19 6.57
N ALA A 288 -0.66 -15.32 5.74
CA ALA A 288 -1.11 -15.10 4.36
C ALA A 288 -0.96 -16.37 3.52
N ASP A 289 0.20 -17.02 3.56
CA ASP A 289 0.46 -18.26 2.81
C ASP A 289 -0.44 -19.42 3.27
N TRP A 290 -0.71 -19.50 4.58
CA TRP A 290 -1.63 -20.49 5.17
C TRP A 290 -3.00 -20.43 4.51
N LYS A 291 -3.57 -19.22 4.37
CA LYS A 291 -4.87 -18.98 3.72
C LYS A 291 -4.82 -19.24 2.22
N MET A 292 -3.72 -18.87 1.57
CA MET A 292 -3.54 -18.99 0.12
C MET A 292 -3.38 -20.42 -0.37
N GLY A 293 -2.96 -21.36 0.49
CA GLY A 293 -2.93 -22.78 0.12
C GLY A 293 -2.01 -23.64 0.96
N HIS A 294 -1.05 -23.06 1.71
CA HIS A 294 -0.10 -23.86 2.48
C HIS A 294 -0.79 -24.80 3.47
N LYS A 295 -1.93 -24.40 4.06
CA LYS A 295 -2.73 -25.27 4.95
C LYS A 295 -3.02 -26.66 4.36
N LYS A 296 -3.23 -26.76 3.05
CA LYS A 296 -3.54 -28.03 2.36
C LYS A 296 -2.29 -28.86 2.08
N ALA A 297 -1.15 -28.22 1.86
CA ALA A 297 0.13 -28.86 1.58
C ALA A 297 0.97 -29.15 2.84
N CYS A 298 0.62 -28.52 3.97
CA CYS A 298 1.32 -28.64 5.24
C CYS A 298 1.13 -30.04 5.81
N LYS A 299 2.14 -30.90 5.63
CA LYS A 299 2.23 -32.22 6.27
C LYS A 299 3.18 -32.10 7.45
N LEU A 300 2.78 -32.65 8.61
CA LEU A 300 3.63 -32.72 9.80
C LEU A 300 4.98 -33.34 9.42
N ALA A 301 6.06 -32.76 9.96
CA ALA A 301 7.40 -33.32 9.83
C ALA A 301 7.56 -34.50 10.78
#